data_AF-A0A4Q5QUD2-F1
#
_entry.id   AF-A0A4Q5QUD2-F1
#
_cell.length_a   1.000
_cell.length_b   1.000
_cell.length_c   1.000
_cell.angle_alpha   90.00
_cell.angle_beta   90.00
_cell.angle_gamma   90.00
#
_symmetry.space_group_name_H-M   'P 1'
#
loop_
_entity.id
_entity.type
_entity.pdbx_description
1 polymer ?
#
loop_
_entity_poly.entity_id
_entity_poly.type
_entity_poly.pdbx_seq_one_letter_code
_entity_poly.pdbx_strand_id
1 'polypeptide(L)'
;RAALAKQYNSLLTQIDQLAKDSSFNGTNLLSSSATTNKLHISFNEKDTSNLDVQGVDATSVGLSLTAITGNSGASSNGQGNFLIDNDVKTTLTSLTNASSTLRSQASTFGSNLSVVQNRQDFTKNLQNVLDTGASKLTDADLNEEAANSQALSTRQSLGISALSLANQAQQGVLQLLR
;
A
#
# COMPACT_ATOMS: atom_id res chain seq x y z
N ARG A 1 -44.11 19.09 -5.49
CA ARG A 1 -43.54 18.46 -4.26
C ARG A 1 -43.46 16.94 -4.39
N ALA A 2 -44.52 16.26 -4.83
CA ALA A 2 -44.45 14.83 -5.14
C ALA A 2 -43.35 14.43 -6.15
N ALA A 3 -43.10 15.27 -7.16
CA ALA A 3 -41.99 15.07 -8.10
C ALA A 3 -40.60 15.11 -7.43
N LEU A 4 -40.43 15.89 -6.35
CA LEU A 4 -39.18 15.96 -5.60
C LEU A 4 -38.93 14.67 -4.81
N ALA A 5 -39.96 14.05 -4.26
CA ALA A 5 -39.85 12.74 -3.62
C ALA A 5 -39.41 11.66 -4.62
N LYS A 6 -39.94 11.69 -5.85
CA LYS A 6 -39.48 10.80 -6.93
C LYS A 6 -38.02 11.04 -7.30
N GLN A 7 -37.60 12.31 -7.42
CA GLN A 7 -36.21 12.66 -7.70
C GLN A 7 -35.28 12.20 -6.57
N TYR A 8 -35.67 12.38 -5.31
CA TYR A 8 -34.93 11.89 -4.15
C TYR A 8 -34.73 10.36 -4.22
N ASN A 9 -35.79 9.58 -4.50
CA ASN A 9 -35.66 8.13 -4.65
C ASN A 9 -34.75 7.72 -5.81
N SER A 10 -34.79 8.47 -6.92
CA SER A 10 -33.87 8.25 -8.05
C SER A 10 -32.42 8.52 -7.64
N LEU A 11 -32.16 9.57 -6.86
CA LEU A 11 -30.83 9.85 -6.32
C LEU A 11 -30.36 8.77 -5.33
N LEU A 12 -31.25 8.22 -4.49
CA LEU A 12 -30.89 7.07 -3.64
C LEU A 12 -30.47 5.87 -4.48
N THR A 13 -31.17 5.61 -5.59
CA THR A 13 -30.79 4.54 -6.52
C THR A 13 -29.42 4.80 -7.16
N GLN A 14 -29.12 6.04 -7.54
CA GLN A 14 -27.82 6.42 -8.08
C GLN A 14 -26.70 6.30 -7.04
N ILE A 15 -26.96 6.66 -5.78
CA ILE A 15 -26.03 6.47 -4.66
C ILE A 15 -25.73 4.97 -4.49
N ASP A 16 -26.75 4.12 -4.49
CA ASP A 16 -26.58 2.68 -4.38
C ASP A 16 -25.78 2.09 -5.54
N GLN A 17 -26.04 2.54 -6.77
CA GLN A 17 -25.30 2.14 -7.96
C GLN A 17 -23.83 2.55 -7.86
N LEU A 18 -23.56 3.81 -7.53
CA LEU A 18 -22.19 4.31 -7.38
C LEU A 18 -21.42 3.55 -6.29
N ALA A 19 -22.06 3.31 -5.14
CA ALA A 19 -21.44 2.53 -4.05
C ALA A 19 -21.13 1.10 -4.49
N LYS A 20 -22.00 0.45 -5.27
CA LYS A 20 -21.82 -0.94 -5.77
C LYS A 20 -20.80 -1.03 -6.91
N ASP A 21 -20.71 -0.01 -7.75
CA ASP A 21 -19.79 0.03 -8.90
C ASP A 21 -18.35 0.39 -8.51
N SER A 22 -18.16 0.97 -7.32
CA SER A 22 -16.86 1.41 -6.77
C SER A 22 -15.97 0.24 -6.31
N SER A 23 -15.72 -0.72 -7.20
CA SER A 23 -14.84 -1.86 -6.97
C SER A 23 -13.44 -1.62 -7.55
N PHE A 24 -12.41 -2.10 -6.86
CA PHE A 24 -11.04 -2.15 -7.35
C PHE A 24 -10.51 -3.58 -7.25
N ASN A 25 -10.09 -4.13 -8.39
CA ASN A 25 -9.54 -5.49 -8.49
C ASN A 25 -10.43 -6.57 -7.83
N GLY A 26 -11.76 -6.41 -7.92
CA GLY A 26 -12.74 -7.34 -7.34
C GLY A 26 -13.16 -7.04 -5.89
N THR A 27 -12.53 -6.09 -5.20
CA THR A 27 -12.89 -5.68 -3.83
C THR A 27 -13.67 -4.37 -3.86
N ASN A 28 -14.82 -4.31 -3.17
CA ASN A 28 -15.59 -3.09 -2.99
C ASN A 28 -15.70 -2.74 -1.51
N LEU A 29 -15.07 -1.65 -1.08
CA LEU A 29 -15.05 -1.21 0.31
C LEU A 29 -16.20 -0.25 0.68
N LEU A 30 -17.11 0.04 -0.25
CA LEU A 30 -18.21 1.01 -0.06
C LEU A 30 -19.60 0.36 -0.07
N SER A 31 -19.73 -0.90 -0.47
CA SER A 31 -21.02 -1.59 -0.60
C SER A 31 -21.41 -2.45 0.61
N SER A 32 -20.53 -2.62 1.60
CA SER A 32 -20.80 -3.50 2.75
C SER A 32 -19.88 -3.19 3.92
N SER A 33 -20.47 -3.13 5.12
CA SER A 33 -19.77 -3.04 6.39
C SER A 33 -19.50 -4.40 7.05
N ALA A 34 -19.62 -5.51 6.29
CA ALA A 34 -19.32 -6.84 6.82
C ALA A 34 -17.85 -6.93 7.24
N THR A 35 -17.57 -7.59 8.37
CA THR A 35 -16.20 -7.76 8.90
C THR A 35 -15.27 -8.53 7.97
N THR A 36 -15.85 -9.28 7.01
CA THR A 36 -15.11 -10.00 5.96
C THR A 36 -14.75 -9.10 4.78
N ASN A 37 -15.43 -7.96 4.61
CA ASN A 37 -15.20 -7.02 3.53
C ASN A 37 -14.13 -6.01 3.94
N LYS A 38 -12.86 -6.43 3.84
CA LYS A 38 -11.71 -5.61 4.22
C LYS A 38 -10.59 -5.71 3.20
N LEU A 39 -9.85 -4.63 3.04
CA LEU A 39 -8.57 -4.65 2.32
C LEU A 39 -7.46 -4.87 3.34
N HIS A 40 -6.86 -6.05 3.28
CA HIS A 40 -5.71 -6.41 4.10
C HIS A 40 -4.42 -5.96 3.42
N ILE A 41 -3.59 -5.21 4.15
CA ILE A 41 -2.30 -4.71 3.67
C ILE A 41 -1.22 -5.20 4.62
N SER A 42 -0.39 -6.12 4.16
CA SER A 42 0.76 -6.60 4.93
C SER A 42 1.98 -5.71 4.70
N PHE A 43 2.61 -5.26 5.77
CA PHE A 43 3.81 -4.42 5.72
C PHE A 43 5.10 -5.24 5.85
N ASN A 44 5.01 -6.55 6.10
CA ASN A 44 6.16 -7.44 6.15
C ASN A 44 5.82 -8.85 5.64
N GLU A 45 6.83 -9.64 5.29
CA GLU A 45 6.63 -10.95 4.67
C GLU A 45 5.99 -12.01 5.59
N LYS A 46 6.03 -11.78 6.91
CA LYS A 46 5.47 -12.70 7.92
C LYS A 46 4.08 -12.30 8.39
N ASP A 47 3.52 -11.23 7.84
CA ASP A 47 2.23 -10.67 8.20
C ASP A 47 2.03 -10.38 9.70
N THR A 48 3.12 -10.07 10.41
CA THR A 48 3.06 -9.65 11.82
C THR A 48 2.86 -8.14 11.98
N SER A 49 3.02 -7.38 10.89
CA SER A 49 2.71 -5.96 10.82
C SER A 49 1.82 -5.73 9.61
N ASN A 50 0.57 -5.35 9.85
CA ASN A 50 -0.42 -5.14 8.80
C ASN A 50 -1.40 -4.03 9.16
N LEU A 51 -2.21 -3.66 8.17
CA LEU A 51 -3.36 -2.78 8.31
C LEU A 51 -4.55 -3.43 7.61
N ASP A 52 -5.62 -3.63 8.36
CA ASP A 52 -6.92 -4.02 7.81
C ASP A 52 -7.78 -2.76 7.62
N VAL A 53 -8.01 -2.39 6.36
CA VAL A 53 -8.93 -1.31 6.01
C VAL A 53 -10.33 -1.91 5.88
N GLN A 54 -11.14 -1.71 6.91
CA GLN A 54 -12.52 -2.18 6.96
C GLN A 54 -13.39 -1.42 5.95
N GLY A 55 -14.14 -2.17 5.13
CA GLY A 55 -15.16 -1.62 4.25
C GLY A 55 -16.33 -1.05 5.04
N VAL A 56 -17.02 -0.09 4.46
CA VAL A 56 -18.19 0.59 4.99
C VAL A 56 -19.37 0.37 4.04
N ASP A 57 -20.59 0.55 4.56
CA ASP A 57 -21.78 0.58 3.72
C ASP A 57 -22.19 2.04 3.46
N ALA A 58 -21.86 2.54 2.27
CA ALA A 58 -22.20 3.87 1.78
C ALA A 58 -23.46 3.86 0.89
N THR A 59 -24.18 2.73 0.84
CA THR A 59 -25.49 2.67 0.17
C THR A 59 -26.54 3.46 0.97
N SER A 60 -27.69 3.73 0.35
CA SER A 60 -28.85 4.33 1.02
C SER A 60 -29.23 3.56 2.30
N VAL A 61 -29.13 2.23 2.31
CA VAL A 61 -29.39 1.41 3.51
C VAL A 61 -28.34 1.66 4.59
N GLY A 62 -27.05 1.58 4.24
CA GLY A 62 -25.95 1.83 5.18
C GLY A 62 -25.97 3.25 5.77
N LEU A 63 -26.44 4.22 5.00
CA LEU A 63 -26.59 5.62 5.40
C LEU A 63 -27.93 5.93 6.10
N SER A 64 -28.78 4.92 6.31
CA SER A 64 -30.13 5.08 6.90
C SER A 64 -31.03 6.05 6.13
N LEU A 65 -30.85 6.12 4.80
CA LEU A 65 -31.67 6.89 3.88
C LEU A 65 -32.78 6.00 3.33
N THR A 66 -34.01 6.25 3.78
CA THR A 66 -35.16 5.47 3.36
C THR A 66 -35.86 6.10 2.17
N ALA A 67 -36.20 5.29 1.16
CA ALA A 67 -37.00 5.75 0.03
C ALA A 67 -38.37 6.26 0.50
N ILE A 68 -38.80 7.37 -0.10
CA ILE A 68 -40.10 7.96 0.17
C ILE A 68 -41.18 7.15 -0.56
N THR A 69 -42.02 6.46 0.20
CA THR A 69 -43.15 5.70 -0.32
C THR A 69 -44.43 6.13 0.39
N GLY A 70 -45.51 6.34 -0.36
CA GLY A 70 -46.81 6.74 0.18
C GLY A 70 -46.98 8.24 0.48
N ASN A 71 -48.15 8.57 1.03
CA ASN A 71 -48.55 9.94 1.35
C ASN A 71 -48.04 10.39 2.72
N SER A 72 -47.87 11.71 2.87
CA SER A 72 -47.51 12.37 4.13
C SER A 72 -48.46 11.97 5.27
N GLY A 73 -47.91 11.65 6.44
CA GLY A 73 -48.67 11.22 7.62
C GLY A 73 -49.08 9.74 7.65
N ALA A 74 -48.80 8.97 6.59
CA ALA A 74 -49.10 7.53 6.55
C ALA A 74 -47.96 6.63 7.08
N SER A 75 -46.75 7.16 7.22
CA SER A 75 -45.58 6.42 7.69
C SER A 75 -45.28 6.72 9.16
N SER A 76 -44.95 5.68 9.93
CA SER A 76 -44.48 5.78 11.32
C SER A 76 -43.21 6.64 11.47
N ASN A 77 -42.48 6.86 10.38
CA ASN A 77 -41.18 7.53 10.37
C ASN A 77 -41.29 9.03 10.09
N GLY A 78 -42.52 9.56 9.94
CA GLY A 78 -42.75 10.97 9.61
C GLY A 78 -42.16 11.39 8.26
N GLN A 79 -42.03 10.45 7.32
CA GLN A 79 -41.55 10.67 5.95
C GLN A 79 -42.66 10.30 4.96
N GLY A 80 -42.83 11.09 3.91
CA GLY A 80 -43.87 10.92 2.91
C GLY A 80 -43.61 11.82 1.70
N ASN A 81 -44.60 11.98 0.82
CA ASN A 81 -44.50 12.66 -0.47
C ASN A 81 -44.22 14.20 -0.42
N PHE A 82 -43.62 14.67 0.67
CA PHE A 82 -43.27 16.07 0.98
C PHE A 82 -44.47 17.02 0.92
N LEU A 83 -45.65 16.54 1.33
CA LEU A 83 -46.86 17.37 1.37
C LEU A 83 -46.91 18.25 2.62
N ILE A 84 -46.23 17.84 3.69
CA ILE A 84 -46.08 18.62 4.93
C ILE A 84 -44.61 18.92 5.23
N ASP A 85 -44.35 20.01 5.95
CA ASP A 85 -42.99 20.46 6.25
C ASP A 85 -42.22 19.49 7.16
N ASN A 86 -42.93 18.71 7.98
CA ASN A 86 -42.31 17.70 8.84
C ASN A 86 -41.55 16.64 8.02
N ASP A 87 -42.11 16.17 6.91
CA ASP A 87 -41.47 15.17 6.05
C ASP A 87 -40.13 15.66 5.49
N VAL A 88 -40.11 16.93 5.09
CA VAL A 88 -38.91 17.59 4.54
C VAL A 88 -37.86 17.74 5.64
N LYS A 89 -38.26 18.17 6.85
CA LYS A 89 -37.36 18.32 8.00
C LYS A 89 -36.73 16.99 8.39
N THR A 90 -37.53 15.93 8.53
CA THR A 90 -37.00 14.59 8.86
C THR A 90 -36.02 14.10 7.79
N THR A 91 -36.36 14.24 6.51
CA THR A 91 -35.48 13.83 5.41
C THR A 91 -34.18 14.63 5.40
N LEU A 92 -34.25 15.94 5.66
CA LEU A 92 -33.08 16.80 5.76
C LEU A 92 -32.17 16.40 6.93
N THR A 93 -32.73 16.05 8.07
CA THR A 93 -31.97 15.51 9.21
C THR A 93 -31.26 14.20 8.83
N SER A 94 -31.95 13.27 8.18
CA SER A 94 -31.33 12.02 7.70
C SER A 94 -30.20 12.28 6.71
N LEU A 95 -30.38 13.21 5.76
CA LEU A 95 -29.33 13.61 4.82
C LEU A 95 -28.12 14.25 5.52
N THR A 96 -28.36 15.08 6.54
CA THR A 96 -27.30 15.71 7.33
C THR A 96 -26.48 14.65 8.09
N ASN A 97 -27.17 13.68 8.70
CA ASN A 97 -26.53 12.56 9.38
C ASN A 97 -25.73 11.69 8.41
N ALA A 98 -26.31 11.31 7.27
CA ALA A 98 -25.62 10.57 6.22
C ALA A 98 -24.36 11.30 5.72
N SER A 99 -24.45 12.61 5.52
CA SER A 99 -23.30 13.45 5.13
C SER A 99 -22.22 13.48 6.20
N SER A 100 -22.60 13.54 7.49
CA SER A 100 -21.66 13.46 8.61
C SER A 100 -20.96 12.10 8.66
N THR A 101 -21.72 11.01 8.51
CA THR A 101 -21.17 9.64 8.47
C THR A 101 -20.20 9.48 7.32
N LEU A 102 -20.55 9.92 6.10
CA LEU A 102 -19.64 9.87 4.94
C LEU A 102 -18.35 10.66 5.18
N ARG A 103 -18.43 11.84 5.80
CA ARG A 103 -17.23 12.62 6.17
C ARG A 103 -16.36 11.89 7.19
N SER A 104 -16.97 11.25 8.18
CA SER A 104 -16.25 10.44 9.16
C SER A 104 -15.53 9.26 8.48
N GLN A 105 -16.23 8.53 7.62
CA GLN A 105 -15.67 7.40 6.86
C GLN A 105 -14.53 7.84 5.95
N ALA A 106 -14.71 8.95 5.21
CA ALA A 106 -13.66 9.52 4.37
C ALA A 106 -12.42 9.94 5.17
N SER A 107 -12.61 10.52 6.36
CA SER A 107 -11.52 10.85 7.28
C SER A 107 -10.75 9.61 7.71
N THR A 108 -11.44 8.53 8.09
CA THR A 108 -10.83 7.25 8.43
C THR A 108 -10.03 6.66 7.26
N PHE A 109 -10.59 6.66 6.05
CA PHE A 109 -9.83 6.22 4.86
C PHE A 109 -8.62 7.12 4.57
N GLY A 110 -8.74 8.44 4.79
CA GLY A 110 -7.61 9.36 4.68
C GLY A 110 -6.49 9.06 5.67
N SER A 111 -6.82 8.78 6.94
CA SER A 111 -5.84 8.36 7.95
C SER A 111 -5.16 7.05 7.57
N ASN A 112 -5.92 6.05 7.11
CA ASN A 112 -5.38 4.78 6.63
C ASN A 112 -4.42 4.98 5.44
N LEU A 113 -4.78 5.85 4.48
CA LEU A 113 -3.91 6.19 3.36
C LEU A 113 -2.59 6.81 3.84
N SER A 114 -2.63 7.73 4.80
CA SER A 114 -1.40 8.32 5.37
C SER A 114 -0.52 7.26 6.03
N VAL A 115 -1.09 6.28 6.73
CA VAL A 115 -0.32 5.16 7.31
C VAL A 115 0.35 4.35 6.20
N VAL A 116 -0.39 4.00 5.15
CA VAL A 116 0.14 3.23 4.02
C VAL A 116 1.27 3.98 3.31
N GLN A 117 1.10 5.27 3.03
CA GLN A 117 2.12 6.12 2.40
C GLN A 117 3.39 6.20 3.25
N ASN A 118 3.26 6.46 4.56
CA ASN A 118 4.41 6.51 5.46
C ASN A 118 5.15 5.18 5.52
N ARG A 119 4.43 4.04 5.51
CA ARG A 119 5.04 2.71 5.51
C ARG A 119 5.71 2.41 4.17
N GLN A 120 5.12 2.83 3.06
CA GLN A 120 5.71 2.71 1.73
C GLN A 120 7.05 3.45 1.64
N ASP A 121 7.10 4.71 2.11
CA ASP A 121 8.31 5.52 2.11
C ASP A 121 9.39 4.94 3.03
N PHE A 122 9.01 4.50 4.23
CA PHE A 122 9.91 3.82 5.14
C PHE A 122 10.53 2.57 4.50
N THR A 123 9.70 1.70 3.90
CA THR A 123 10.17 0.46 3.27
C THR A 123 11.09 0.76 2.09
N LYS A 124 10.79 1.78 1.29
CA LYS A 124 11.66 2.21 0.18
C LYS A 124 13.02 2.71 0.67
N ASN A 125 13.02 3.50 1.74
CA ASN A 125 14.26 3.97 2.36
C ASN A 125 15.07 2.81 2.97
N LEU A 126 14.40 1.87 3.64
CA LEU A 126 15.04 0.67 4.18
C LEU A 126 15.65 -0.17 3.07
N GLN A 127 14.95 -0.37 1.94
CA GLN A 127 15.46 -1.08 0.78
C GLN A 127 16.75 -0.42 0.24
N ASN A 128 16.77 0.90 0.08
CA ASN A 128 17.97 1.61 -0.39
C ASN A 128 19.17 1.45 0.56
N VAL A 129 18.93 1.48 1.87
CA VAL A 129 19.97 1.28 2.88
C VAL A 129 20.49 -0.16 2.85
N LEU A 130 19.59 -1.14 2.73
CA LEU A 130 19.96 -2.55 2.64
C LEU A 130 20.72 -2.86 1.35
N ASP A 131 20.32 -2.27 0.22
CA ASP A 131 21.01 -2.42 -1.07
C ASP A 131 22.44 -1.86 -0.98
N THR A 132 22.58 -0.64 -0.47
CA THR A 132 23.90 -0.02 -0.24
C THR A 132 24.75 -0.84 0.76
N GLY A 133 24.13 -1.34 1.82
CA GLY A 133 24.79 -2.15 2.83
C GLY A 133 25.26 -3.50 2.28
N ALA A 134 24.44 -4.13 1.43
CA ALA A 134 24.78 -5.36 0.74
C ALA A 134 25.95 -5.12 -0.22
N SER A 135 25.89 -4.08 -1.07
CA SER A 135 27.00 -3.66 -1.92
C SER A 135 28.28 -3.46 -1.12
N LYS A 136 28.25 -2.77 0.02
CA LYS A 136 29.47 -2.60 0.85
C LYS A 136 30.03 -3.91 1.44
N LEU A 137 29.19 -4.93 1.64
CA LEU A 137 29.63 -6.24 2.15
C LEU A 137 30.12 -7.15 1.03
N THR A 138 29.65 -6.97 -0.20
CA THR A 138 29.99 -7.82 -1.35
C THR A 138 31.02 -7.20 -2.28
N ASP A 139 31.05 -5.88 -2.38
CA ASP A 139 31.92 -5.15 -3.29
C ASP A 139 33.33 -5.12 -2.71
N ALA A 140 34.29 -5.64 -3.47
CA ALA A 140 35.70 -5.53 -3.13
C ALA A 140 36.20 -4.10 -3.43
N ASP A 141 37.13 -3.59 -2.60
CA ASP A 141 37.80 -2.33 -2.89
C ASP A 141 38.72 -2.52 -4.10
N LEU A 142 38.33 -1.94 -5.24
CA LEU A 142 39.07 -2.04 -6.49
C LEU A 142 40.51 -1.51 -6.37
N ASN A 143 40.79 -0.55 -5.50
CA ASN A 143 42.15 -0.03 -5.31
C ASN A 143 43.01 -1.04 -4.55
N GLU A 144 42.46 -1.67 -3.51
CA GLU A 144 43.17 -2.70 -2.74
C GLU A 144 43.38 -3.97 -3.58
N GLU A 145 42.35 -4.42 -4.30
CA GLU A 145 42.48 -5.55 -5.23
C GLU A 145 43.45 -5.24 -6.37
N ALA A 146 43.46 -4.02 -6.92
CA ALA A 146 44.44 -3.62 -7.94
C ALA A 146 45.87 -3.61 -7.38
N ALA A 147 46.08 -3.08 -6.17
CA ALA A 147 47.39 -3.08 -5.52
C ALA A 147 47.85 -4.51 -5.21
N ASN A 148 46.96 -5.37 -4.71
CA ASN A 148 47.25 -6.76 -4.42
C ASN A 148 47.56 -7.56 -5.70
N SER A 149 46.81 -7.33 -6.78
CA SER A 149 47.05 -7.91 -8.10
C SER A 149 48.43 -7.49 -8.66
N GLN A 150 48.77 -6.21 -8.57
CA GLN A 150 50.08 -5.71 -8.99
C GLN A 150 51.23 -6.29 -8.14
N ALA A 151 51.03 -6.36 -6.82
CA ALA A 151 51.98 -6.98 -5.91
C ALA A 151 52.16 -8.48 -6.21
N LEU A 152 51.06 -9.20 -6.49
CA LEU A 152 51.08 -10.61 -6.87
C LEU A 152 51.85 -10.84 -8.18
N SER A 153 51.58 -10.04 -9.21
CA SER A 153 52.31 -10.08 -10.49
C SER A 153 53.82 -9.84 -10.28
N THR A 154 54.17 -8.86 -9.43
CA THR A 154 55.57 -8.59 -9.06
C THR A 154 56.20 -9.78 -8.33
N ARG A 155 55.49 -10.38 -7.36
CA ARG A 155 55.95 -11.58 -6.64
C ARG A 155 56.12 -12.78 -7.56
N GLN A 156 55.24 -12.98 -8.54
CA GLN A 156 55.36 -14.05 -9.54
C GLN A 156 56.59 -13.85 -10.43
N SER A 157 56.83 -12.62 -10.92
CA SER A 157 58.05 -12.28 -11.69
C SER A 157 59.33 -12.53 -10.89
N LEU A 158 59.36 -12.11 -9.62
CA LEU A 158 60.46 -12.39 -8.71
C LEU A 158 60.62 -13.89 -8.42
N GLY A 159 59.53 -14.62 -8.27
CA GLY A 159 59.53 -16.07 -8.06
C GLY A 159 60.10 -16.84 -9.25
N ILE A 160 59.72 -16.47 -10.48
CA ILE A 160 60.28 -17.04 -11.71
C ILE A 160 61.77 -16.70 -11.84
N SER A 161 62.14 -15.45 -11.57
CA SER A 161 63.54 -15.01 -11.63
C SER A 161 64.41 -15.74 -10.60
N ALA A 162 63.93 -15.87 -9.35
CA ALA A 162 64.60 -16.61 -8.29
C ALA A 162 64.72 -18.10 -8.61
N LEU A 163 63.69 -18.72 -9.20
CA LEU A 163 63.72 -20.12 -9.65
C LEU A 163 64.73 -20.33 -10.79
N SER A 164 64.78 -19.40 -11.76
CA SER A 164 65.79 -19.42 -12.82
C SER A 164 67.21 -19.31 -12.24
N LEU A 165 67.42 -18.41 -11.28
CA LEU A 165 68.71 -18.21 -10.63
C LEU A 165 69.12 -19.45 -9.81
N ALA A 166 68.18 -20.09 -9.11
CA ALA A 166 68.41 -21.32 -8.37
C ALA A 166 68.80 -22.49 -9.27
N ASN A 167 68.13 -22.66 -10.43
CA ASN A 167 68.48 -23.68 -11.41
C ASN A 167 69.86 -23.43 -12.03
N GLN A 168 70.20 -22.18 -12.36
CA GLN A 168 71.54 -21.80 -12.83
C GLN A 168 72.62 -22.08 -11.78
N ALA A 169 72.35 -21.76 -10.50
CA ALA A 169 73.26 -22.05 -9.40
C ALA A 169 73.50 -23.57 -9.22
N GLN A 170 72.45 -24.40 -9.30
CA GLN A 170 72.57 -25.86 -9.26
C GLN A 170 73.40 -26.42 -10.43
N GLN A 171 73.22 -25.90 -11.65
CA GLN A 171 74.02 -26.30 -12.81
C GLN A 171 75.49 -25.87 -12.70
N GLY A 172 75.75 -24.67 -12.17
CA GLY A 172 77.11 -24.19 -11.89
C GLY A 172 77.85 -25.04 -10.85
N VAL A 173 77.14 -25.46 -9.79
CA VAL A 173 77.69 -26.41 -8.82
C VAL A 173 77.98 -27.78 -9.46
N LEU A 174 77.11 -28.24 -10.37
CA LEU A 174 77.35 -29.49 -11.11
C LEU A 174 78.56 -29.40 -12.04
N GLN A 175 78.86 -28.24 -12.63
CA GLN A 175 80.07 -28.01 -13.42
C GLN A 175 81.35 -27.99 -12.58
N LEU A 176 81.28 -27.52 -11.34
CA LEU A 176 82.40 -27.51 -10.39
C LEU A 176 82.73 -28.88 -9.80
N LEU A 177 81.75 -29.79 -9.78
CA LEU A 177 81.90 -31.17 -9.29
C LEU A 177 82.24 -32.17 -10.41
N ARG A 178 82.60 -31.68 -11.61
CA ARG A 178 82.99 -32.49 -12.77
C ARG A 178 84.46 -32.34 -13.13
#